data_AF-A0A0D0E7J1-F1
#
_entry.id   AF-A0A0D0E7J1-F1
#
_cell.length_a   1.000
_cell.length_b   1.000
_cell.length_c   1.000
_cell.angle_alpha   90.00
_cell.angle_beta   90.00
_cell.angle_gamma   90.00
#
_symmetry.space_group_name_H-M   'P 1'
#
loop_
_entity.id
_entity.type
_entity.pdbx_description
1 polymer ?
#
loop_
_entity_poly.entity_id
_entity_poly.type
_entity_poly.pdbx_seq_one_letter_code
_entity_poly.pdbx_strand_id
1 'polypeptide(L)'
;MMPDEPALPLSGGKSAVLSAITIALGGKAISTGRGNGLKSFVREGQHKAEVTIALKNQGEEAYKPKEYGKSIVIRRTFTRDGASSWKIMSKDGTLISTKRDELAAICDHMNIQVDNPMNVLTQDAARQFLSASHPSDKYKFFLRGTQLSQLSEEYDTCLDNINQTKKVLHQKKQVIPDLRVAFKEASARFQEASKAREQRHKASELKKELAWAHVASKQEEMEAKFDDLAKAQRRLPRIEAELETAEVCMFHSATYD
;
A
#
# COMPACT_ATOMS: atom_id res chain seq x y z
N MET A 1 66.75 -34.37 -3.89
CA MET A 1 65.74 -34.86 -4.85
C MET A 1 64.42 -34.91 -4.08
N MET A 2 63.67 -33.81 -4.09
CA MET A 2 62.32 -33.77 -3.50
C MET A 2 61.39 -34.50 -4.47
N PRO A 3 60.48 -35.37 -4.01
CA PRO A 3 59.54 -36.02 -4.90
C PRO A 3 58.55 -34.98 -5.44
N ASP A 4 58.40 -34.95 -6.77
CA ASP A 4 57.40 -34.15 -7.45
C ASP A 4 56.00 -34.55 -6.94
N GLU A 5 55.32 -33.59 -6.34
CA GLU A 5 53.91 -33.68 -5.96
C GLU A 5 53.09 -33.79 -7.26
N PRO A 6 52.26 -34.83 -7.45
CA PRO A 6 51.54 -35.00 -8.70
C PRO A 6 50.50 -33.89 -8.83
N ALA A 7 50.65 -33.06 -9.86
CA ALA A 7 49.67 -32.05 -10.22
C ALA A 7 48.28 -32.71 -10.35
N LEU A 8 47.37 -32.36 -9.43
CA LEU A 8 45.95 -32.72 -9.51
C LEU A 8 45.42 -32.39 -10.92
N PRO A 9 44.65 -33.29 -11.55
CA PRO A 9 44.17 -33.07 -12.91
C PRO A 9 43.27 -31.83 -12.95
N LEU A 10 43.82 -30.73 -13.45
CA LEU A 10 43.20 -29.42 -13.56
C LEU A 10 42.02 -29.37 -14.56
N SER A 11 41.55 -30.49 -15.12
CA SER A 11 40.62 -30.50 -16.26
C SER A 11 39.13 -30.59 -15.92
N GLY A 12 38.72 -30.99 -14.70
CA GLY A 12 37.29 -31.22 -14.38
C GLY A 12 36.57 -30.13 -13.57
N GLY A 13 37.29 -29.39 -12.73
CA GLY A 13 36.69 -28.53 -11.69
C GLY A 13 36.33 -27.11 -12.13
N LYS A 14 37.01 -26.55 -13.14
CA LYS A 14 36.84 -25.14 -13.56
C LYS A 14 35.42 -24.84 -14.05
N SER A 15 34.88 -25.69 -14.92
CA SER A 15 33.50 -25.54 -15.38
C SER A 15 32.48 -25.83 -14.28
N ALA A 16 32.83 -26.56 -13.22
CA ALA A 16 31.95 -26.75 -12.06
C ALA A 16 31.78 -25.47 -11.25
N VAL A 17 32.86 -24.67 -11.11
CA VAL A 17 32.81 -23.35 -10.48
C VAL A 17 31.90 -22.42 -11.27
N LEU A 18 32.04 -22.37 -12.59
CA LEU A 18 31.17 -21.56 -13.45
C LEU A 18 29.70 -21.97 -13.29
N SER A 19 29.40 -23.28 -13.34
CA SER A 19 28.03 -23.77 -13.14
C SER A 19 27.48 -23.42 -11.75
N ALA A 20 28.30 -23.48 -10.71
CA ALA A 20 27.90 -23.09 -9.35
C ALA A 20 27.55 -21.59 -9.29
N ILE A 21 28.32 -20.74 -9.98
CA ILE A 21 28.05 -19.30 -10.07
C ILE A 21 26.74 -19.03 -10.81
N THR A 22 26.56 -19.62 -12.00
CA THR A 22 25.34 -19.50 -12.81
C THR A 22 24.11 -19.90 -12.00
N ILE A 23 24.18 -21.02 -11.27
CA ILE A 23 23.08 -21.50 -10.45
C ILE A 23 22.85 -20.57 -9.25
N ALA A 24 23.87 -20.15 -8.51
CA ALA A 24 23.66 -19.28 -7.35
C ALA A 24 22.94 -17.96 -7.72
N LEU A 25 23.28 -17.39 -8.88
CA LEU A 25 22.72 -16.14 -9.41
C LEU A 25 21.39 -16.32 -10.16
N GLY A 26 20.78 -17.49 -10.12
CA GLY A 26 19.41 -17.70 -10.61
C GLY A 26 19.29 -18.23 -12.04
N GLY A 27 20.40 -18.56 -12.69
CA GLY A 27 20.42 -19.21 -14.00
C GLY A 27 19.81 -20.61 -13.96
N LYS A 28 19.31 -21.05 -15.12
CA LYS A 28 18.66 -22.37 -15.26
C LYS A 28 19.70 -23.49 -15.15
N ALA A 29 19.42 -24.55 -14.39
CA ALA A 29 20.35 -25.69 -14.28
C ALA A 29 20.71 -26.28 -15.66
N ILE A 30 19.74 -26.35 -16.58
CA ILE A 30 19.91 -26.86 -17.94
C ILE A 30 20.92 -26.03 -18.74
N SER A 31 20.98 -24.70 -18.55
CA SER A 31 21.89 -23.84 -19.32
C SER A 31 23.36 -24.10 -19.00
N THR A 32 23.66 -24.75 -17.87
CA THR A 32 25.02 -25.09 -17.46
C THR A 32 25.60 -26.32 -18.17
N GLY A 33 24.79 -27.11 -18.90
CA GLY A 33 25.21 -28.35 -19.56
C GLY A 33 25.51 -29.53 -18.62
N ARG A 34 25.35 -29.36 -17.30
CA ARG A 34 25.74 -30.37 -16.29
C ARG A 34 24.58 -31.14 -15.66
N GLY A 35 23.34 -30.86 -16.03
CA GLY A 35 22.19 -31.66 -15.62
C GLY A 35 20.84 -30.97 -15.79
N ASN A 36 19.78 -31.76 -15.77
CA ASN A 36 18.41 -31.31 -16.04
C ASN A 36 17.74 -30.59 -14.85
N GLY A 37 18.40 -30.50 -13.69
CA GLY A 37 17.86 -29.85 -12.50
C GLY A 37 18.86 -29.73 -11.37
N LEU A 38 18.53 -28.95 -10.34
CA LEU A 38 19.42 -28.66 -9.20
C LEU A 38 19.89 -29.91 -8.44
N LYS A 39 19.13 -30.99 -8.50
CA LYS A 39 19.45 -32.26 -7.84
C LYS A 39 20.78 -32.85 -8.30
N SER A 40 21.16 -32.64 -9.57
CA SER A 40 22.43 -33.14 -10.13
C SER A 40 23.65 -32.40 -9.58
N PHE A 41 23.46 -31.26 -8.92
CA PHE A 41 24.54 -30.47 -8.30
C PHE A 41 24.75 -30.82 -6.82
N VAL A 42 23.94 -31.71 -6.25
CA VAL A 42 24.15 -32.23 -4.89
C VAL A 42 25.15 -33.38 -4.97
N ARG A 43 26.25 -33.28 -4.22
CA ARG A 43 27.28 -34.32 -4.14
C ARG A 43 26.64 -35.66 -3.76
N GLU A 44 27.06 -36.75 -4.41
CA GLU A 44 26.59 -38.08 -4.07
C GLU A 44 26.78 -38.40 -2.58
N GLY A 45 25.79 -39.05 -1.98
CA GLY A 45 25.73 -39.33 -0.54
C GLY A 45 25.37 -38.12 0.34
N GLN A 46 25.16 -36.93 -0.23
CA GLN A 46 24.72 -35.74 0.52
C GLN A 46 23.26 -35.40 0.25
N HIS A 47 22.60 -34.77 1.22
CA HIS A 47 21.19 -34.38 1.14
C HIS A 47 20.99 -32.93 0.66
N LYS A 48 21.98 -32.07 0.88
CA LYS A 48 21.93 -30.63 0.61
C LYS A 48 23.25 -30.16 0.00
N ALA A 49 23.17 -29.18 -0.89
CA ALA A 49 24.27 -28.36 -1.33
C ALA A 49 23.96 -26.87 -1.10
N GLU A 50 25.02 -26.09 -0.93
CA GLU A 50 24.93 -24.66 -0.70
C GLU A 50 26.04 -23.95 -1.46
N VAL A 51 25.68 -22.86 -2.15
CA VAL A 51 26.63 -21.99 -2.85
C VAL A 51 26.44 -20.58 -2.33
N THR A 52 27.52 -19.94 -1.89
CA THR A 52 27.52 -18.56 -1.41
C THR A 52 28.42 -17.70 -2.30
N ILE A 53 27.90 -16.57 -2.77
CA ILE A 53 28.59 -15.57 -3.57
C ILE A 53 28.55 -14.25 -2.81
N ALA A 54 29.69 -13.59 -2.71
CA ALA A 54 29.78 -12.21 -2.22
C ALA A 54 30.02 -11.28 -3.41
N LEU A 55 29.07 -10.40 -3.67
CA LEU A 55 29.21 -9.32 -4.65
C LEU A 55 29.74 -8.08 -3.96
N LYS A 56 30.67 -7.38 -4.63
CA LYS A 56 31.15 -6.07 -4.17
C LYS A 56 30.03 -5.05 -4.38
N ASN A 57 29.71 -4.28 -3.36
CA ASN A 57 28.64 -3.27 -3.41
C ASN A 57 29.18 -1.89 -2.98
N GLN A 58 30.02 -1.29 -3.83
CA GLN A 58 30.75 -0.06 -3.53
C GLN A 58 30.85 0.80 -4.78
N GLY A 59 30.94 2.12 -4.60
CA GLY A 59 30.99 3.10 -5.69
C GLY A 59 29.67 3.85 -5.83
N GLU A 60 29.60 4.72 -6.82
CA GLU A 60 28.40 5.52 -7.12
C GLU A 60 27.22 4.62 -7.56
N GLU A 61 27.52 3.51 -8.23
CA GLU A 61 26.56 2.51 -8.71
C GLU A 61 26.25 1.40 -7.68
N ALA A 62 26.45 1.63 -6.38
CA ALA A 62 26.14 0.63 -5.36
C ALA A 62 24.62 0.36 -5.28
N TYR A 63 24.23 -0.92 -5.26
CA TYR A 63 22.84 -1.35 -5.10
C TYR A 63 22.41 -1.25 -3.64
N LYS A 64 21.41 -0.40 -3.35
CA LYS A 64 20.83 -0.20 -2.00
C LYS A 64 21.90 -0.22 -0.87
N PRO A 65 22.93 0.66 -0.91
CA PRO A 65 24.07 0.59 0.00
C PRO A 65 23.69 0.80 1.47
N LYS A 66 22.55 1.44 1.75
CA LYS A 66 22.00 1.58 3.11
C LYS A 66 21.51 0.26 3.70
N GLU A 67 21.03 -0.67 2.88
CA GLU A 67 20.48 -1.96 3.33
C GLU A 67 21.55 -3.04 3.36
N TYR A 68 22.35 -3.15 2.29
CA TYR A 68 23.34 -4.23 2.15
C TYR A 68 24.74 -3.86 2.63
N GLY A 69 25.05 -2.57 2.74
CA GLY A 69 26.42 -2.11 3.01
C GLY A 69 27.36 -2.37 1.84
N LYS A 70 28.65 -2.60 2.15
CA LYS A 70 29.74 -2.65 1.15
C LYS A 70 29.83 -3.97 0.36
N SER A 71 29.02 -4.97 0.68
CA SER A 71 28.98 -6.26 -0.02
C SER A 71 27.60 -6.91 0.14
N ILE A 72 27.13 -7.58 -0.90
CA ILE A 72 25.89 -8.35 -0.91
C ILE A 72 26.26 -9.82 -0.92
N VAL A 73 25.77 -10.59 0.06
CA VAL A 73 26.03 -12.03 0.15
C VAL A 73 24.80 -12.81 -0.29
N ILE A 74 24.90 -13.48 -1.43
CA ILE A 74 23.85 -14.31 -2.01
C ILE A 74 24.17 -15.77 -1.70
N ARG A 75 23.31 -16.43 -0.96
CA ARG A 75 23.42 -17.85 -0.64
C ARG A 75 22.25 -18.60 -1.25
N ARG A 76 22.53 -19.56 -2.15
CA ARG A 76 21.55 -20.49 -2.68
C ARG A 76 21.73 -21.85 -2.03
N THR A 77 20.67 -22.36 -1.41
CA THR A 77 20.58 -23.72 -0.89
C THR A 77 19.69 -24.55 -1.80
N PHE A 78 20.07 -25.79 -2.09
CA PHE A 78 19.19 -26.75 -2.75
C PHE A 78 19.44 -28.17 -2.24
N THR A 79 18.39 -28.99 -2.27
CA THR A 79 18.36 -30.33 -1.68
C THR A 79 18.10 -31.40 -2.75
N ARG A 80 18.42 -32.65 -2.41
CA ARG A 80 18.17 -33.81 -3.28
C ARG A 80 16.69 -34.01 -3.56
N ASP A 81 15.84 -33.62 -2.63
CA ASP A 81 14.38 -33.73 -2.76
C ASP A 81 13.79 -32.70 -3.72
N GLY A 82 14.55 -31.63 -4.01
CA GLY A 82 14.20 -30.62 -5.03
C GLY A 82 13.85 -29.26 -4.44
N ALA A 83 13.83 -29.12 -3.12
CA ALA A 83 13.65 -27.81 -2.49
C ALA A 83 14.87 -26.92 -2.79
N SER A 84 14.62 -25.65 -3.13
CA SER A 84 15.64 -24.62 -3.32
C SER A 84 15.20 -23.31 -2.68
N SER A 85 16.14 -22.59 -2.08
CA SER A 85 15.90 -21.29 -1.47
C SER A 85 17.11 -20.36 -1.62
N TRP A 86 16.84 -19.06 -1.61
CA TRP A 86 17.86 -18.03 -1.55
C TRP A 86 17.82 -17.32 -0.20
N LYS A 87 19.00 -16.89 0.26
CA LYS A 87 19.19 -15.94 1.35
C LYS A 87 20.13 -14.86 0.86
N ILE A 88 19.65 -13.62 0.84
CA ILE A 88 20.39 -12.45 0.41
C ILE A 88 20.64 -11.61 1.66
N MET A 89 21.91 -11.44 1.99
CA MET A 89 22.34 -10.86 3.26
C MET A 89 23.24 -9.64 3.02
N SER A 90 23.26 -8.73 4.00
CA SER A 90 24.21 -7.63 4.04
C SER A 90 25.62 -8.14 4.35
N LYS A 91 26.62 -7.24 4.24
CA LYS A 91 28.00 -7.50 4.66
C LYS A 91 28.11 -8.10 6.06
N ASP A 92 27.25 -7.66 6.98
CA ASP A 92 27.31 -8.05 8.40
C ASP A 92 26.56 -9.37 8.68
N GLY A 93 26.02 -10.03 7.64
CA GLY A 93 25.32 -11.30 7.76
C GLY A 93 23.82 -11.17 8.06
N THR A 94 23.29 -9.95 8.12
CA THR A 94 21.85 -9.70 8.33
C THR A 94 21.06 -10.12 7.09
N LEU A 95 20.05 -10.97 7.27
CA LEU A 95 19.16 -11.38 6.19
C LEU A 95 18.26 -10.22 5.76
N ILE A 96 18.36 -9.82 4.49
CA ILE A 96 17.56 -8.75 3.90
C ILE A 96 16.39 -9.33 3.09
N SER A 97 16.64 -10.36 2.28
CA SER A 97 15.62 -10.97 1.43
C SER A 97 15.86 -12.45 1.17
N THR A 98 14.78 -13.16 0.83
CA THR A 98 14.80 -14.55 0.35
C THR A 98 14.11 -14.71 -1.00
N LYS A 99 13.61 -13.60 -1.57
CA LYS A 99 12.80 -13.59 -2.79
C LYS A 99 13.68 -13.64 -4.03
N ARG A 100 13.22 -14.37 -5.05
CA ARG A 100 13.88 -14.42 -6.36
C ARG A 100 13.87 -13.05 -7.07
N ASP A 101 12.82 -12.26 -6.88
CA ASP A 101 12.69 -10.95 -7.53
C ASP A 101 13.76 -9.96 -7.05
N GLU A 102 14.16 -10.04 -5.77
CA GLU A 102 15.28 -9.23 -5.25
C GLU A 102 16.61 -9.67 -5.85
N LEU A 103 16.82 -10.98 -6.03
CA LEU A 103 18.00 -11.49 -6.75
C LEU A 103 18.03 -10.98 -8.19
N ALA A 104 16.90 -11.03 -8.89
CA ALA A 104 16.78 -10.50 -10.25
C ALA A 104 17.12 -9.01 -10.29
N ALA A 105 16.55 -8.21 -9.39
CA ALA A 105 16.85 -6.78 -9.30
C ALA A 105 18.32 -6.47 -9.01
N ILE A 106 19.00 -7.27 -8.17
CA ILE A 106 20.45 -7.13 -7.93
C ILE A 106 21.23 -7.45 -9.21
N CYS A 107 20.90 -8.55 -9.88
CA CYS A 107 21.55 -8.96 -11.13
C CYS A 107 21.34 -7.92 -12.23
N ASP A 108 20.13 -7.38 -12.37
CA ASP A 108 19.79 -6.36 -13.36
C ASP A 108 20.56 -5.06 -13.09
N HIS A 109 20.57 -4.58 -11.84
CA HIS A 109 21.32 -3.37 -11.45
C HIS A 109 22.82 -3.51 -11.69
N MET A 110 23.38 -4.69 -11.42
CA MET A 110 24.81 -4.97 -11.65
C MET A 110 25.12 -5.45 -13.08
N ASN A 111 24.14 -5.47 -13.97
CA ASN A 111 24.24 -5.95 -15.35
C ASN A 111 24.81 -7.38 -15.48
N ILE A 112 24.46 -8.25 -14.53
CA ILE A 112 24.87 -9.65 -14.46
C ILE A 112 23.83 -10.51 -15.18
N GLN A 113 24.18 -11.02 -16.36
CA GLN A 113 23.27 -11.86 -17.17
C GLN A 113 23.77 -13.28 -17.26
N VAL A 114 23.30 -14.14 -16.35
CA VAL A 114 23.75 -15.54 -16.28
C VAL A 114 23.12 -16.47 -17.31
N ASP A 115 21.99 -16.08 -17.91
CA ASP A 115 21.32 -16.84 -18.96
C ASP A 115 21.73 -16.40 -20.39
N ASN A 116 22.62 -15.41 -20.50
CA ASN A 116 23.19 -14.96 -21.77
C ASN A 116 24.39 -15.86 -22.14
N PRO A 117 24.32 -16.65 -23.23
CA PRO A 117 25.40 -17.55 -23.63
C PRO A 117 26.70 -16.83 -24.04
N MET A 118 26.66 -15.52 -24.31
CA MET A 118 27.86 -14.70 -24.54
C MET A 118 28.60 -14.33 -23.25
N ASN A 119 27.87 -14.23 -22.12
CA ASN A 119 28.47 -13.95 -20.81
C ASN A 119 28.90 -15.23 -20.09
N VAL A 120 28.07 -16.27 -20.18
CA VAL A 120 28.35 -17.60 -19.64
C VAL A 120 28.49 -18.57 -20.81
N LEU A 121 29.70 -18.68 -21.33
CA LEU A 121 30.01 -19.61 -22.41
C LEU A 121 30.33 -20.99 -21.83
N THR A 122 29.36 -21.90 -21.87
CA THR A 122 29.58 -23.31 -21.51
C THR A 122 30.27 -24.05 -22.64
N GLN A 123 30.93 -25.17 -22.30
CA GLN A 123 31.62 -26.00 -23.31
C GLN A 123 30.67 -26.48 -24.41
N ASP A 124 29.46 -26.89 -24.05
CA ASP A 124 28.44 -27.32 -25.00
C ASP A 124 27.91 -26.16 -25.83
N ALA A 125 27.68 -24.98 -25.22
CA ALA A 125 27.26 -23.80 -25.97
C ALA A 125 28.33 -23.33 -26.97
N ALA A 126 29.61 -23.38 -26.58
CA ALA A 126 30.72 -23.09 -27.49
C ALA A 126 30.79 -24.10 -28.64
N ARG A 127 30.66 -25.40 -28.34
CA ARG A 127 30.62 -26.45 -29.36
C ARG A 127 29.44 -26.27 -30.30
N GLN A 128 28.24 -26.01 -29.77
CA GLN A 128 27.03 -25.80 -30.54
C GLN A 128 27.13 -24.55 -31.42
N PHE A 129 27.72 -23.46 -30.92
CA PHE A 129 27.96 -22.26 -31.71
C PHE A 129 28.90 -22.52 -32.90
N LEU A 130 29.98 -23.27 -32.67
CA LEU A 130 30.93 -23.64 -33.73
C LEU A 130 30.36 -24.69 -34.69
N SER A 131 29.55 -25.62 -34.19
CA SER A 131 28.92 -26.69 -35.00
C SER A 131 27.60 -26.26 -35.64
N ALA A 132 27.09 -25.05 -35.33
CA ALA A 132 25.87 -24.52 -35.92
C ALA A 132 26.02 -24.46 -37.44
N SER A 133 25.38 -25.43 -38.10
CA SER A 133 25.56 -25.67 -39.53
C SER A 133 24.75 -24.67 -40.36
N HIS A 134 23.66 -24.13 -39.81
CA HIS A 134 22.76 -23.24 -40.52
C HIS A 134 23.01 -21.75 -40.15
N PRO A 135 23.13 -20.85 -41.13
CA PRO A 135 23.31 -19.41 -40.87
C PRO A 135 22.22 -18.78 -39.98
N SER A 136 20.99 -19.28 -40.04
CA SER A 136 19.88 -18.80 -39.20
C SER A 136 20.12 -19.00 -37.70
N ASP A 137 20.79 -20.08 -37.31
CA ASP A 137 21.02 -20.38 -35.90
C ASP A 137 22.09 -19.46 -35.33
N LYS A 138 23.12 -19.13 -36.12
CA LYS A 138 24.12 -18.12 -35.79
C LYS A 138 23.48 -16.74 -35.61
N TYR A 139 22.55 -16.38 -36.49
CA TYR A 139 21.80 -15.12 -36.37
C TYR A 139 20.95 -15.06 -35.09
N LYS A 140 20.22 -16.13 -34.76
CA LYS A 140 19.47 -16.22 -33.49
C LYS A 140 20.38 -16.15 -32.27
N PHE A 141 21.52 -16.84 -32.29
CA PHE A 141 22.52 -16.77 -31.23
C PHE A 141 23.06 -15.35 -31.06
N PHE A 142 23.35 -14.65 -32.15
CA PHE A 142 23.79 -13.26 -32.13
C PHE A 142 22.72 -12.32 -31.57
N LEU A 143 21.47 -12.43 -32.02
CA LEU A 143 20.37 -11.60 -31.51
C LEU A 143 20.11 -11.81 -30.02
N ARG A 144 20.17 -13.07 -29.55
CA ARG A 144 20.04 -13.38 -28.13
C ARG A 144 21.24 -12.90 -27.32
N GLY A 145 22.45 -13.06 -27.85
CA GLY A 145 23.69 -12.64 -27.20
C GLY A 145 23.81 -11.12 -27.05
N THR A 146 23.40 -10.38 -28.08
CA THR A 146 23.36 -8.91 -28.11
C THR A 146 22.08 -8.33 -27.50
N GLN A 147 21.19 -9.18 -26.97
CA GLN A 147 19.90 -8.81 -26.36
C GLN A 147 18.91 -8.09 -27.29
N LEU A 148 19.17 -8.06 -28.60
CA LEU A 148 18.27 -7.45 -29.58
C LEU A 148 16.91 -8.17 -29.64
N SER A 149 16.87 -9.48 -29.40
CA SER A 149 15.60 -10.22 -29.29
C SER A 149 14.76 -9.73 -28.12
N GLN A 150 15.37 -9.61 -26.93
CA GLN A 150 14.68 -9.14 -25.73
C GLN A 150 14.19 -7.70 -25.92
N LEU A 151 15.03 -6.83 -26.48
CA LEU A 151 14.66 -5.45 -26.79
C LEU A 151 13.46 -5.39 -27.74
N SER A 152 13.43 -6.22 -28.78
CA SER A 152 12.28 -6.30 -29.71
C SER A 152 11.00 -6.72 -29.00
N GLU A 153 11.06 -7.76 -28.16
CA GLU A 153 9.90 -8.24 -27.38
C GLU A 153 9.39 -7.18 -26.38
N GLU A 154 10.30 -6.44 -25.77
CA GLU A 154 9.99 -5.31 -24.90
C GLU A 154 9.31 -4.16 -25.66
N TYR A 155 9.78 -3.85 -26.87
CA TYR A 155 9.15 -2.86 -27.75
C TYR A 155 7.71 -3.25 -28.11
N ASP A 156 7.50 -4.51 -28.51
CA ASP A 156 6.16 -5.02 -28.84
C ASP A 156 5.22 -4.92 -27.63
N THR A 157 5.70 -5.34 -26.46
CA THR A 157 4.95 -5.24 -25.20
C THR A 157 4.59 -3.79 -24.86
N CYS A 158 5.55 -2.86 -25.03
CA CYS A 158 5.30 -1.44 -24.81
C CYS A 158 4.26 -0.89 -25.79
N LEU A 159 4.33 -1.28 -27.06
CA LEU A 159 3.38 -0.85 -28.08
C LEU A 159 1.96 -1.33 -27.76
N ASP A 160 1.83 -2.58 -27.33
CA ASP A 160 0.55 -3.15 -26.90
C ASP A 160 -0.01 -2.41 -25.68
N ASN A 161 0.82 -2.14 -24.67
CA ASN A 161 0.42 -1.36 -23.49
C ASN A 161 -0.03 0.06 -23.87
N ILE A 162 0.67 0.71 -24.79
CA ILE A 162 0.27 2.03 -25.31
C ILE A 162 -1.09 1.95 -26.00
N ASN A 163 -1.30 0.95 -26.83
CA ASN A 163 -2.56 0.77 -27.56
C ASN A 163 -3.73 0.48 -26.61
N GLN A 164 -3.52 -0.37 -25.60
CA GLN A 164 -4.52 -0.64 -24.56
C GLN A 164 -4.83 0.62 -23.75
N THR A 165 -3.81 1.35 -23.32
CA THR A 165 -3.97 2.60 -22.55
C THR A 165 -4.72 3.65 -23.35
N LYS A 166 -4.41 3.80 -24.65
CA LYS A 166 -5.15 4.70 -25.56
C LYS A 166 -6.63 4.32 -25.66
N LYS A 167 -6.96 3.03 -25.77
CA LYS A 167 -8.36 2.56 -25.79
C LYS A 167 -9.09 2.93 -24.50
N VAL A 168 -8.47 2.66 -23.34
CA VAL A 168 -9.04 3.02 -22.03
C VAL A 168 -9.22 4.53 -21.90
N LEU A 169 -8.22 5.32 -22.30
CA LEU A 169 -8.28 6.77 -22.25
C LEU A 169 -9.42 7.32 -23.11
N HIS A 170 -9.60 6.79 -24.31
CA HIS A 170 -10.69 7.18 -25.20
C HIS A 170 -12.06 6.87 -24.59
N GLN A 171 -12.26 5.65 -24.08
CA GLN A 171 -13.49 5.26 -23.40
C GLN A 171 -13.78 6.17 -22.20
N LYS A 172 -12.79 6.40 -21.32
CA LYS A 172 -12.97 7.27 -20.15
C LYS A 172 -13.32 8.70 -20.56
N LYS A 173 -12.71 9.22 -21.63
CA LYS A 173 -13.02 10.57 -22.15
C LYS A 173 -14.47 10.67 -22.63
N GLN A 174 -15.04 9.61 -23.21
CA GLN A 174 -16.44 9.58 -23.64
C GLN A 174 -17.44 9.63 -22.48
N VAL A 175 -17.10 9.09 -21.30
CA VAL A 175 -18.02 9.09 -20.13
C VAL A 175 -17.93 10.37 -19.28
N ILE A 176 -16.89 11.20 -19.46
CA ILE A 176 -16.72 12.46 -18.70
C ILE A 176 -17.92 13.41 -18.82
N PRO A 177 -18.51 13.65 -20.00
CA PRO A 177 -19.67 14.52 -20.14
C PRO A 177 -20.86 14.04 -19.29
N ASP A 178 -21.18 12.75 -19.34
CA ASP A 178 -22.29 12.17 -18.57
C ASP A 178 -22.05 12.30 -17.06
N LEU A 179 -20.82 12.02 -16.60
CA LEU A 179 -20.43 12.23 -15.20
C LEU A 179 -20.57 13.70 -14.77
N ARG A 180 -20.24 14.65 -15.66
CA ARG A 180 -20.41 16.09 -15.36
C ARG A 180 -21.87 16.49 -15.25
N VAL A 181 -22.75 15.90 -16.07
CA VAL A 181 -24.21 16.12 -15.96
C VAL A 181 -24.73 15.55 -14.65
N ALA A 182 -24.41 14.28 -14.35
CA ALA A 182 -24.81 13.65 -13.09
C ALA A 182 -24.30 14.42 -11.86
N PHE A 183 -23.06 14.93 -11.90
CA PHE A 183 -22.51 15.77 -10.84
C PHE A 183 -23.28 17.08 -10.66
N LYS A 184 -23.64 17.77 -11.76
CA LYS A 184 -24.44 19.00 -11.69
C LYS A 184 -25.82 18.75 -11.09
N GLU A 185 -26.50 17.68 -11.49
CA GLU A 185 -27.81 17.31 -10.94
C GLU A 185 -27.74 16.97 -9.46
N ALA A 186 -26.76 16.15 -9.06
CA ALA A 186 -26.55 15.79 -7.66
C ALA A 186 -26.21 17.03 -6.81
N SER A 187 -25.38 17.93 -7.31
CA SER A 187 -25.02 19.18 -6.64
C SER A 187 -26.24 20.11 -6.48
N ALA A 188 -27.08 20.24 -7.52
CA ALA A 188 -28.31 21.01 -7.44
C ALA A 188 -29.27 20.45 -6.38
N ARG A 189 -29.50 19.13 -6.37
CA ARG A 189 -30.32 18.45 -5.35
C ARG A 189 -29.76 18.65 -3.94
N PHE A 190 -28.44 18.59 -3.78
CA PHE A 190 -27.81 18.82 -2.49
C PHE A 190 -28.01 20.26 -2.00
N GLN A 191 -27.86 21.25 -2.88
CA GLN A 191 -28.10 22.66 -2.53
C GLN A 191 -29.56 22.91 -2.12
N GLU A 192 -30.52 22.32 -2.84
CA GLU A 192 -31.94 22.40 -2.50
C GLU A 192 -32.23 21.77 -1.13
N ALA A 193 -31.72 20.55 -0.88
CA ALA A 193 -31.84 19.89 0.40
C ALA A 193 -31.20 20.68 1.55
N SER A 194 -30.06 21.33 1.30
CA SER A 194 -29.36 22.18 2.28
C SER A 194 -30.21 23.41 2.63
N LYS A 195 -30.75 24.11 1.64
CA LYS A 195 -31.66 25.25 1.85
C LYS A 195 -32.92 24.84 2.62
N ALA A 196 -33.52 23.70 2.29
CA ALA A 196 -34.68 23.18 3.01
C ALA A 196 -34.36 22.85 4.48
N ARG A 197 -33.16 22.33 4.75
CA ARG A 197 -32.68 22.08 6.12
C ARG A 197 -32.51 23.37 6.90
N GLU A 198 -31.94 24.41 6.29
CA GLU A 198 -31.80 25.73 6.92
C GLU A 198 -33.16 26.37 7.21
N GLN A 199 -34.11 26.30 6.28
CA GLN A 199 -35.47 26.79 6.49
C GLN A 199 -36.18 26.05 7.62
N ARG A 200 -36.03 24.72 7.71
CA ARG A 200 -36.54 23.93 8.85
C ARG A 200 -35.92 24.36 10.18
N HIS A 201 -34.61 24.65 10.20
CA HIS A 201 -33.95 25.16 11.39
C HIS A 201 -34.54 26.51 11.82
N LYS A 202 -34.67 27.47 10.88
CA LYS A 202 -35.29 28.78 11.15
C LYS A 202 -36.72 28.65 11.65
N ALA A 203 -37.52 27.77 11.04
CA ALA A 203 -38.88 27.50 11.50
C ALA A 203 -38.92 26.91 12.92
N SER A 204 -37.94 26.08 13.29
CA SER A 204 -37.82 25.56 14.66
C SER A 204 -37.46 26.66 15.66
N GLU A 205 -36.56 27.57 15.31
CA GLU A 205 -36.19 28.68 16.19
C GLU A 205 -37.35 29.66 16.38
N LEU A 206 -38.04 30.05 15.30
CA LEU A 206 -39.23 30.91 15.39
C LEU A 206 -40.35 30.29 16.23
N LYS A 207 -40.51 28.96 16.22
CA LYS A 207 -41.45 28.27 17.10
C LYS A 207 -41.06 28.37 18.57
N LYS A 208 -39.76 28.29 18.88
CA LYS A 208 -39.27 28.49 20.25
C LYS A 208 -39.51 29.93 20.69
N GLU A 209 -39.20 30.91 19.83
CA GLU A 209 -39.46 32.33 20.11
C GLU A 209 -40.96 32.59 20.34
N LEU A 210 -41.83 32.01 19.51
CA LEU A 210 -43.28 32.09 19.70
C LEU A 210 -43.71 31.51 21.06
N ALA A 211 -43.19 30.35 21.45
CA ALA A 211 -43.49 29.77 22.76
C ALA A 211 -43.04 30.69 23.91
N TRP A 212 -41.87 31.31 23.80
CA TRP A 212 -41.40 32.29 24.79
C TRP A 212 -42.24 33.56 24.84
N ALA A 213 -42.71 34.06 23.69
CA ALA A 213 -43.61 35.20 23.64
C ALA A 213 -44.94 34.92 24.35
N HIS A 214 -45.49 33.71 24.18
CA HIS A 214 -46.68 33.26 24.91
C HIS A 214 -46.44 33.20 26.43
N VAL A 215 -45.27 32.70 26.87
CA VAL A 215 -44.89 32.68 28.29
C VAL A 215 -44.77 34.10 28.83
N ALA A 216 -44.10 35.00 28.12
CA ALA A 216 -43.95 36.41 28.53
C ALA A 216 -45.31 37.11 28.68
N SER A 217 -46.21 36.96 27.71
CA SER A 217 -47.56 37.52 27.80
C SER A 217 -48.36 36.95 28.98
N LYS A 218 -48.23 35.65 29.26
CA LYS A 218 -48.87 35.04 30.43
C LYS A 218 -48.23 35.46 31.75
N GLN A 219 -46.94 35.76 31.76
CA GLN A 219 -46.26 36.29 32.92
C GLN A 219 -46.71 37.72 33.22
N GLU A 220 -46.86 38.59 32.21
CA GLU A 220 -47.45 39.93 32.37
C GLU A 220 -48.89 39.86 32.92
N GLU A 221 -49.72 38.97 32.38
CA GLU A 221 -51.08 38.72 32.92
C GLU A 221 -51.05 38.26 34.40
N MET A 222 -50.07 37.43 34.76
CA MET A 222 -49.90 36.90 36.11
C MET A 222 -49.45 38.00 37.08
N GLU A 223 -48.46 38.81 36.68
CA GLU A 223 -47.95 39.93 37.45
C GLU A 223 -49.04 40.98 37.70
N ALA A 224 -49.85 41.31 36.68
CA ALA A 224 -51.01 42.20 36.85
C ALA A 224 -52.03 41.65 37.87
N LYS A 225 -52.31 40.34 37.83
CA LYS A 225 -53.18 39.70 38.82
C LYS A 225 -52.57 39.68 40.22
N PHE A 226 -51.27 39.47 40.34
CA PHE A 226 -50.57 39.56 41.63
C PHE A 226 -50.60 40.97 42.20
N ASP A 227 -50.41 41.99 41.37
CA ASP A 227 -50.54 43.39 41.78
C ASP A 227 -51.95 43.71 42.27
N ASP A 228 -52.98 43.22 41.58
CA ASP A 228 -54.37 43.39 42.00
C ASP A 228 -54.68 42.64 43.29
N LEU A 229 -54.14 41.43 43.47
CA LEU A 229 -54.25 40.65 44.71
C LEU A 229 -53.53 41.36 45.86
N ALA A 230 -52.34 41.92 45.63
CA ALA A 230 -51.60 42.70 46.62
C ALA A 230 -52.36 43.98 47.01
N LYS A 231 -53.00 44.67 46.06
CA LYS A 231 -53.90 45.80 46.35
C LYS A 231 -55.10 45.36 47.19
N ALA A 232 -55.71 44.22 46.87
CA ALA A 232 -56.83 43.67 47.63
C ALA A 232 -56.42 43.26 49.05
N GLN A 233 -55.27 42.58 49.21
CA GLN A 233 -54.68 42.22 50.50
C GLN A 233 -54.33 43.44 51.36
N ARG A 234 -53.85 44.54 50.77
CA ARG A 234 -53.64 45.80 51.50
C ARG A 234 -54.94 46.46 51.96
N ARG A 235 -56.06 46.22 51.27
CA ARG A 235 -57.38 46.72 51.65
C ARG A 235 -58.05 45.85 52.73
N LEU A 236 -57.73 44.56 52.76
CA LEU A 236 -58.27 43.60 53.72
C LEU A 236 -58.16 44.04 55.19
N PRO A 237 -57.00 44.43 55.74
CA PRO A 237 -56.88 44.81 57.15
C PRO A 237 -57.63 46.10 57.48
N ARG A 238 -57.81 46.99 56.51
CA ARG A 238 -58.64 48.18 56.70
C ARG A 238 -60.12 47.82 56.78
N ILE A 239 -60.57 46.90 55.92
CA ILE A 239 -61.95 46.41 55.94
C ILE A 239 -62.20 45.58 57.20
N GLU A 240 -61.25 44.75 57.63
CA GLU A 240 -61.32 43.99 58.88
C GLU A 240 -61.35 44.92 60.11
N ALA A 241 -60.55 46.00 60.14
CA ALA A 241 -60.64 47.00 61.21
C ALA A 241 -61.98 47.77 61.19
N GLU A 242 -62.51 48.09 60.01
CA GLU A 242 -63.86 48.66 59.85
C GLU A 242 -64.96 47.67 60.31
N LEU A 243 -64.74 46.36 60.15
CA LEU A 243 -65.65 45.31 60.61
C LEU A 243 -65.57 45.12 62.14
N GLU A 244 -64.37 45.04 62.71
CA GLU A 244 -64.16 44.96 64.16
C GLU A 244 -64.71 46.19 64.88
N THR A 245 -64.52 47.39 64.33
CA THR A 245 -65.13 48.60 64.91
C THR A 245 -66.65 48.60 64.83
N ALA A 246 -67.24 48.06 63.75
CA ALA A 246 -68.68 47.88 63.66
C ALA A 246 -69.21 46.81 64.64
N GLU A 247 -68.49 45.71 64.84
CA GLU A 247 -68.83 44.67 65.81
C GLU A 247 -68.70 45.18 67.26
N VAL A 248 -67.66 45.95 67.58
CA VAL A 248 -67.50 46.59 68.90
C VAL A 248 -68.59 47.63 69.17
N CYS A 249 -68.98 48.41 68.15
CA CYS A 249 -70.14 49.32 68.26
C CYS A 249 -71.45 48.58 68.51
N MET A 250 -71.68 47.43 67.83
CA MET A 250 -72.86 46.61 68.08
C MET A 250 -72.85 45.97 69.49
N PHE A 251 -71.68 45.55 69.99
CA PHE A 251 -71.56 45.00 71.34
C PHE A 251 -71.76 46.06 72.43
N HIS A 252 -71.31 47.30 72.20
CA HIS A 252 -71.58 48.44 73.10
C HIS A 252 -73.06 48.85 73.08
N SER A 253 -73.76 48.73 71.96
CA SER A 253 -75.21 48.97 71.90
C SER A 253 -76.05 47.87 72.54
N ALA A 254 -75.51 46.64 72.67
CA ALA A 254 -76.22 45.51 73.26
C ALA A 254 -76.01 45.36 74.78
N THR A 255 -75.13 46.15 75.40
CA THR A 255 -74.81 46.10 76.85
C THR A 255 -75.43 47.25 77.66
N TYR A 256 -76.19 48.13 77.00
CA TYR A 256 -77.03 49.14 77.62
C TYR A 256 -78.47 48.96 77.13
N ASP A 257 -79.11 47.87 77.55
CA ASP A 257 -80.56 47.73 77.68
C ASP A 257 -80.85 47.17 79.09
#